data_AF-K1SZ08-F1
#
_entry.id   AF-K1SZ08-F1
#
_cell.length_a   1.000
_cell.length_b   1.000
_cell.length_c   1.000
_cell.angle_alpha   90.00
_cell.angle_beta   90.00
_cell.angle_gamma   90.00
#
_symmetry.space_group_name_H-M   'P 1'
#
loop_
_entity.id
_entity.type
_entity.pdbx_description
1 polymer ?
#
loop_
_entity_poly.entity_id
_entity_poly.type
_entity_poly.pdbx_seq_one_letter_code
_entity_poly.pdbx_strand_id
1 'polypeptide(L)'
;SSDVTISREGNTTKISTTFIDNEGVDHAVTFEGDLRIGNGTKLPKLTQLMEDVEHKAAYAEGTYMGDLFGTGGGLTLITIDDENRENRVTPYYQVSLGIFCTKWADPKKEMRLEPGTYEVSTTYKKGTWMSPNELEIMGMVLPIGTYVFYDDGVSDSGLYGYCTDGTIT
;
A
#
# COMPACT_ATOMS: atom_id res chain seq x y z
N SER A 1 -6.46 -24.70 -29.42
CA SER A 1 -6.72 -24.04 -28.12
C SER A 1 -8.21 -23.96 -27.91
N SER A 2 -8.68 -24.10 -26.67
CA SER A 2 -10.08 -23.85 -26.33
C SER A 2 -10.27 -22.37 -25.97
N ASP A 3 -11.53 -21.94 -25.90
CA ASP A 3 -11.89 -20.67 -25.29
C ASP A 3 -11.51 -20.67 -23.80
N VAL A 4 -11.23 -19.48 -23.26
CA VAL A 4 -11.10 -19.27 -21.82
C VAL A 4 -12.49 -19.11 -21.23
N THR A 5 -12.85 -19.96 -20.28
CA THR A 5 -14.11 -19.86 -19.54
C THR A 5 -13.85 -19.24 -18.18
N ILE A 6 -14.61 -18.20 -17.84
CA ILE A 6 -14.56 -17.54 -16.54
C ILE A 6 -15.97 -17.60 -15.95
N SER A 7 -16.11 -18.15 -14.75
CA SER A 7 -17.36 -18.14 -13.99
C SER A 7 -17.12 -17.73 -12.54
N ARG A 8 -18.15 -17.17 -11.90
CA ARG A 8 -18.10 -16.73 -10.50
C ARG A 8 -19.31 -17.22 -9.74
N GLU A 9 -19.07 -17.82 -8.58
CA GLU A 9 -20.08 -18.27 -7.63
C GLU A 9 -19.72 -17.73 -6.23
N GLY A 10 -20.49 -16.75 -5.75
CA GLY A 10 -20.12 -15.99 -4.55
C GLY A 10 -18.79 -15.25 -4.72
N ASN A 11 -17.84 -15.53 -3.82
CA ASN A 11 -16.46 -15.01 -3.90
C ASN A 11 -15.52 -15.90 -4.70
N THR A 12 -15.92 -17.14 -5.00
CA THR A 12 -15.08 -18.09 -5.73
C THR A 12 -15.17 -17.83 -7.22
N THR A 13 -14.02 -17.58 -7.85
CA THR A 13 -13.86 -17.46 -9.30
C THR A 13 -13.23 -18.74 -9.83
N LYS A 14 -13.81 -19.27 -10.91
CA LYS A 14 -13.26 -20.39 -11.67
C LYS A 14 -12.80 -19.88 -13.03
N ILE A 15 -11.55 -20.15 -13.38
CA ILE A 15 -10.98 -19.88 -14.71
C ILE A 15 -10.53 -21.21 -15.27
N SER A 16 -10.99 -21.56 -16.47
CA SER A 16 -10.57 -22.80 -17.13
C SER A 16 -10.27 -22.59 -18.61
N THR A 17 -9.26 -23.30 -19.10
CA THR A 17 -8.93 -23.39 -20.53
C THR A 17 -8.16 -24.69 -20.79
N THR A 18 -7.92 -25.02 -22.05
CA THR A 18 -7.02 -26.09 -22.46
C THR A 18 -5.94 -25.60 -23.42
N PHE A 19 -4.73 -26.15 -23.30
CA PHE A 19 -3.67 -26.00 -24.29
C PHE A 19 -3.26 -27.37 -24.84
N ILE A 20 -2.76 -27.37 -26.07
CA ILE A 20 -2.22 -28.56 -26.73
C ILE A 20 -0.70 -28.49 -26.65
N ASP A 21 -0.05 -29.55 -26.18
CA ASP A 21 1.41 -29.62 -26.13
C ASP A 21 2.04 -29.96 -27.50
N ASN A 22 3.37 -30.08 -27.53
CA ASN A 22 4.11 -30.40 -28.76
C ASN A 22 3.85 -31.83 -29.27
N GLU A 23 3.22 -32.69 -28.46
CA GLU A 23 2.83 -34.06 -28.80
C GLU A 23 1.37 -34.15 -29.26
N GLY A 24 0.64 -33.04 -29.26
CA GLY A 24 -0.75 -32.97 -29.68
C GLY A 24 -1.74 -33.34 -28.58
N VAL A 25 -1.32 -33.39 -27.31
CA VAL A 25 -2.16 -33.76 -26.17
C VAL A 25 -2.79 -32.51 -25.55
N ASP A 26 -4.11 -32.57 -25.30
CA ASP A 26 -4.84 -31.53 -24.56
C ASP A 26 -4.55 -31.59 -23.05
N HIS A 27 -4.20 -30.45 -22.48
CA HIS A 27 -3.97 -30.25 -21.05
C HIS A 27 -4.92 -29.21 -20.49
N ALA A 28 -5.62 -29.55 -19.41
CA ALA A 28 -6.50 -28.61 -18.71
C ALA A 28 -5.69 -27.68 -17.80
N VAL A 29 -6.00 -26.39 -17.86
CA VAL A 29 -5.52 -25.36 -16.94
C VAL A 29 -6.72 -24.83 -16.19
N THR A 30 -6.73 -25.00 -14.87
CA THR A 30 -7.83 -24.56 -14.01
C THR A 30 -7.31 -23.76 -12.82
N PHE A 31 -7.95 -22.63 -12.57
CA PHE A 31 -7.86 -21.89 -11.32
C PHE A 31 -9.23 -21.90 -10.66
N GLU A 32 -9.28 -22.17 -9.37
CA GLU A 32 -10.48 -22.06 -8.53
C GLU A 32 -10.08 -21.44 -7.19
N GLY A 33 -10.60 -20.27 -6.89
CA GLY A 33 -10.25 -19.56 -5.66
C GLY A 33 -10.91 -18.19 -5.56
N ASP A 34 -10.70 -17.52 -4.43
CA ASP A 34 -11.16 -16.15 -4.25
C ASP A 34 -10.30 -15.21 -5.12
N LEU A 35 -10.90 -14.69 -6.19
CA LEU A 35 -10.28 -13.66 -7.03
C LEU A 35 -10.93 -12.32 -6.68
N ARG A 36 -10.22 -11.51 -5.89
CA ARG A 36 -10.62 -10.15 -5.57
C ARG A 36 -9.83 -9.18 -6.46
N ILE A 37 -10.53 -8.49 -7.35
CA ILE A 37 -9.96 -7.39 -8.13
C ILE A 37 -10.27 -6.11 -7.36
N GLY A 38 -9.24 -5.45 -6.84
CA GLY A 38 -9.39 -4.13 -6.21
C GLY A 38 -9.96 -3.12 -7.22
N ASN A 39 -10.90 -2.30 -6.77
CA ASN A 39 -11.53 -1.27 -7.61
C ASN A 39 -10.57 -0.08 -7.73
N GLY A 40 -9.59 -0.16 -8.63
CA GLY A 40 -8.56 0.86 -8.85
C GLY A 40 -8.46 1.26 -10.31
N THR A 41 -8.24 2.55 -10.58
CA THR A 41 -7.92 3.05 -11.94
C THR A 41 -6.47 2.77 -12.34
N LYS A 42 -5.65 2.29 -11.40
CA LYS A 42 -4.29 1.77 -11.59
C LYS A 42 -4.16 0.45 -10.83
N LEU A 43 -3.53 -0.54 -11.47
CA LEU A 43 -3.14 -1.78 -10.81
C LEU A 43 -1.86 -1.52 -10.00
N PRO A 44 -1.89 -1.68 -8.66
CA PRO A 44 -0.67 -1.64 -7.86
C PRO A 44 0.23 -2.82 -8.22
N LYS A 45 1.55 -2.62 -8.18
CA LYS A 45 2.54 -3.68 -8.38
C LYS A 45 2.72 -4.51 -7.11
N LEU A 46 2.50 -3.92 -5.94
CA LEU A 46 2.58 -4.60 -4.65
C LEU A 46 1.27 -5.33 -4.31
N THR A 47 1.39 -6.51 -3.70
CA THR A 47 0.26 -7.34 -3.31
C THR A 47 -0.66 -6.59 -2.34
N GLN A 48 -1.96 -6.55 -2.64
CA GLN A 48 -2.90 -5.76 -1.86
C GLN A 48 -3.55 -6.57 -0.74
N LEU A 49 -3.70 -5.93 0.41
CA LEU A 49 -4.52 -6.39 1.51
C LEU A 49 -5.99 -6.13 1.15
N MET A 50 -6.81 -7.18 1.15
CA MET A 50 -8.20 -7.15 0.68
C MET A 50 -9.22 -7.30 1.81
N GLU A 51 -8.88 -6.79 2.99
CA GLU A 51 -9.69 -6.84 4.22
C GLU A 51 -9.62 -5.52 5.00
N ASP A 52 -10.60 -5.33 5.89
CA ASP A 52 -10.64 -4.18 6.77
C ASP A 52 -9.54 -4.27 7.84
N VAL A 53 -8.93 -3.13 8.17
CA VAL A 53 -7.81 -3.05 9.12
C VAL A 53 -8.27 -2.33 10.39
N GLU A 54 -8.14 -2.99 11.53
CA GLU A 54 -8.16 -2.36 12.85
C GLU A 54 -6.74 -2.33 13.40
N HIS A 55 -6.15 -1.13 13.49
CA HIS A 55 -4.77 -0.95 13.94
C HIS A 55 -4.71 -0.35 15.34
N LYS A 56 -3.99 -1.01 16.25
CA LYS A 56 -3.73 -0.54 17.61
C LYS A 56 -2.26 -0.17 17.76
N ALA A 57 -1.99 1.13 17.78
CA ALA A 57 -0.65 1.68 17.88
C ALA A 57 0.03 1.36 19.22
N ALA A 58 1.31 0.99 19.15
CA ALA A 58 2.22 0.85 20.29
C ALA A 58 3.38 1.87 20.22
N TYR A 59 3.86 2.17 19.02
CA TYR A 59 4.94 3.13 18.79
C TYR A 59 4.68 3.97 17.54
N ALA A 60 5.23 5.18 17.50
CA ALA A 60 5.21 6.01 16.31
C ALA A 60 6.52 6.80 16.16
N GLU A 61 7.01 6.89 14.93
CA GLU A 61 8.18 7.69 14.55
C GLU A 61 7.90 8.55 13.33
N GLY A 62 8.57 9.70 13.24
CA GLY A 62 8.41 10.64 12.13
C GLY A 62 9.75 10.91 11.44
N THR A 63 9.78 10.77 10.12
CA THR A 63 10.93 11.11 9.27
C THR A 63 10.58 12.26 8.34
N TYR A 64 11.37 13.33 8.38
CA TYR A 64 11.20 14.47 7.48
C TYR A 64 12.05 14.32 6.23
N MET A 65 11.39 14.40 5.07
CA MET A 65 11.98 14.20 3.74
C MET A 65 12.21 15.51 2.98
N GLY A 66 11.80 16.65 3.55
CA GLY A 66 11.94 17.94 2.89
C GLY A 66 10.89 18.18 1.80
N ASP A 67 11.15 19.18 0.98
CA ASP A 67 10.28 19.57 -0.14
C ASP A 67 10.62 18.74 -1.38
N LEU A 68 10.35 17.43 -1.29
CA LEU A 68 10.71 16.44 -2.31
C LEU A 68 10.04 16.73 -3.67
N PHE A 69 8.88 17.38 -3.66
CA PHE A 69 8.07 17.65 -4.86
C PHE A 69 8.13 19.11 -5.35
N GLY A 70 8.88 19.99 -4.68
CA GLY A 70 9.03 21.40 -5.08
C GLY A 70 7.74 22.23 -4.97
N THR A 71 6.82 21.82 -4.09
CA THR A 71 5.49 22.43 -3.92
C THR A 71 5.44 23.38 -2.71
N GLY A 72 6.55 23.48 -1.98
CA GLY A 72 6.67 24.29 -0.76
C GLY A 72 6.16 23.58 0.50
N GLY A 73 5.59 22.38 0.38
CA GLY A 73 5.26 21.51 1.51
C GLY A 73 6.43 20.59 1.84
N GLY A 74 6.73 20.44 3.13
CA GLY A 74 7.72 19.48 3.61
C GLY A 74 7.09 18.11 3.87
N LEU A 75 7.44 17.10 3.08
CA LEU A 75 6.97 15.73 3.28
C LEU A 75 7.51 15.19 4.61
N THR A 76 6.60 14.71 5.44
CA THR A 76 6.88 13.98 6.67
C THR A 76 6.21 12.62 6.57
N LEU A 77 6.98 11.55 6.74
CA LEU A 77 6.48 10.19 6.82
C LEU A 77 6.38 9.82 8.29
N ILE A 78 5.18 9.50 8.77
CA ILE A 78 4.98 9.00 10.13
C ILE A 78 4.72 7.51 10.03
N THR A 79 5.55 6.70 10.67
CA THR A 79 5.35 5.26 10.79
C THR A 79 4.74 4.98 12.15
N ILE A 80 3.67 4.19 12.19
CA ILE A 80 2.96 3.79 13.39
C ILE A 80 2.97 2.27 13.44
N ASP A 81 3.60 1.74 14.47
CA ASP A 81 3.81 0.32 14.68
C ASP A 81 2.82 -0.22 15.70
N ASP A 82 2.31 -1.42 15.47
CA ASP A 82 1.59 -2.16 16.50
C ASP A 82 2.55 -2.83 17.49
N GLU A 83 1.98 -3.42 18.55
CA GLU A 83 2.77 -4.10 19.60
C GLU A 83 3.60 -5.26 19.07
N ASN A 84 3.09 -5.99 18.07
CA ASN A 84 3.81 -7.12 17.49
C ASN A 84 5.03 -6.65 16.70
N ARG A 85 4.88 -5.59 15.90
CA ARG A 85 5.98 -4.97 15.16
C ARG A 85 7.08 -4.50 16.10
N GLU A 86 6.73 -3.79 17.16
CA GLU A 86 7.72 -3.31 18.13
C GLU A 86 8.45 -4.47 18.83
N ASN A 87 7.75 -5.58 19.07
CA ASN A 87 8.34 -6.80 19.62
C ASN A 87 8.99 -7.72 18.56
N ARG A 88 9.01 -7.32 17.28
CA ARG A 88 9.53 -8.11 16.14
C ARG A 88 8.87 -9.49 16.00
N VAL A 89 7.56 -9.53 16.26
CA VAL A 89 6.71 -10.72 16.15
C VAL A 89 5.80 -10.57 14.95
N THR A 90 5.62 -11.65 14.21
CA THR A 90 4.71 -11.73 13.06
C THR A 90 3.49 -12.60 13.45
N PRO A 91 2.27 -12.27 12.99
CA PRO A 91 1.92 -11.18 12.09
C PRO A 91 1.87 -9.80 12.76
N TYR A 92 2.09 -8.74 11.98
CA TYR A 92 1.97 -7.36 12.47
C TYR A 92 1.44 -6.41 11.40
N TYR A 93 0.83 -5.32 11.86
CA TYR A 93 0.47 -4.16 11.08
C TYR A 93 1.43 -3.00 11.35
N GLN A 94 1.74 -2.27 10.28
CA GLN A 94 2.40 -0.98 10.33
C GLN A 94 1.62 0.00 9.45
N VAL A 95 1.41 1.22 9.93
CA VAL A 95 0.77 2.29 9.15
C VAL A 95 1.81 3.35 8.82
N SER A 96 1.92 3.72 7.55
CA SER A 96 2.65 4.91 7.12
C SER A 96 1.66 6.02 6.80
N LEU A 97 1.93 7.23 7.30
CA LEU A 97 1.21 8.45 6.95
C LEU A 97 2.15 9.40 6.21
N GLY A 98 1.84 9.71 4.96
CA GLY A 98 2.58 10.67 4.14
C GLY A 98 1.91 12.03 4.14
N ILE A 99 2.32 12.91 5.06
CA ILE A 99 1.72 14.22 5.26
C ILE A 99 2.66 15.36 4.83
N PHE A 100 2.08 16.48 4.44
CA PHE A 100 2.83 17.68 4.06
C PHE A 100 2.72 18.74 5.16
N CYS A 101 3.82 18.93 5.86
CA CYS A 101 4.00 19.94 6.90
C CYS A 101 4.64 21.21 6.32
N THR A 102 4.88 22.20 7.18
CA THR A 102 5.74 23.34 6.85
C THR A 102 7.11 22.86 6.35
N LYS A 103 7.63 23.52 5.31
CA LYS A 103 9.02 23.39 4.88
C LYS A 103 9.93 24.10 5.90
N TRP A 104 10.75 23.32 6.61
CA TRP A 104 11.64 23.83 7.65
C TRP A 104 12.99 24.26 7.05
N ALA A 105 13.52 25.40 7.50
CA ALA A 105 14.82 25.89 7.03
C ALA A 105 15.98 25.18 7.76
N ASP A 106 15.81 24.92 9.06
CA ASP A 106 16.70 24.07 9.87
C ASP A 106 15.91 22.91 10.48
N PRO A 107 15.63 21.83 9.71
CA PRO A 107 14.81 20.71 10.18
C PRO A 107 15.36 20.04 11.45
N LYS A 108 16.68 20.11 11.70
CA LYS A 108 17.28 19.51 12.90
C LYS A 108 16.83 20.16 14.21
N LYS A 109 16.29 21.38 14.16
CA LYS A 109 15.85 22.13 15.34
C LYS A 109 14.36 22.46 15.32
N GLU A 110 13.79 22.64 14.13
CA GLU A 110 12.46 23.22 13.98
C GLU A 110 11.38 22.17 13.67
N MET A 111 11.79 21.03 13.14
CA MET A 111 10.88 19.99 12.67
C MET A 111 9.95 19.55 13.78
N ARG A 112 8.66 19.63 13.47
CA ARG A 112 7.57 19.14 14.30
C ARG A 112 6.37 18.83 13.43
N LEU A 113 5.53 17.94 13.91
CA LEU A 113 4.18 17.79 13.40
C LEU A 113 3.36 19.02 13.78
N GLU A 114 2.63 19.57 12.82
CA GLU A 114 1.71 20.67 13.08
C GLU A 114 0.32 20.10 13.40
N PRO A 115 -0.33 20.48 14.51
CA PRO A 115 -1.70 20.07 14.77
C PRO A 115 -2.65 20.56 13.69
N GLY A 116 -3.62 19.74 13.30
CA GLY A 116 -4.66 20.12 12.36
C GLY A 116 -5.19 18.94 11.57
N THR A 117 -6.16 19.24 10.70
CA THR A 117 -6.70 18.26 9.75
C THR A 117 -5.90 18.33 8.46
N TYR A 118 -5.45 17.17 8.00
CA TYR A 118 -4.80 16.99 6.71
C TYR A 118 -5.80 16.33 5.76
N GLU A 119 -5.96 16.93 4.58
CA GLU A 119 -6.89 16.46 3.55
C GLU A 119 -6.14 15.74 2.43
N VAL A 120 -6.79 14.77 1.78
CA VAL A 120 -6.19 14.07 0.64
C VAL A 120 -5.93 15.07 -0.49
N SER A 121 -4.71 15.06 -1.06
CA SER A 121 -4.38 15.94 -2.17
C SER A 121 -3.24 15.42 -3.03
N THR A 122 -3.32 15.66 -4.33
CA THR A 122 -2.21 15.47 -5.27
C THR A 122 -1.41 16.75 -5.49
N THR A 123 -1.72 17.83 -4.77
CA THR A 123 -0.99 19.11 -4.88
C THR A 123 0.24 19.18 -4.00
N TYR A 124 0.37 18.25 -3.04
CA TYR A 124 1.52 18.13 -2.12
C TYR A 124 1.81 19.42 -1.34
N LYS A 125 0.78 20.24 -1.09
CA LYS A 125 0.89 21.48 -0.32
C LYS A 125 0.79 21.19 1.17
N LYS A 126 1.28 22.13 1.99
CA LYS A 126 1.09 22.08 3.45
C LYS A 126 -0.39 21.84 3.80
N GLY A 127 -0.62 20.99 4.79
CA GLY A 127 -1.96 20.66 5.29
C GLY A 127 -2.68 19.60 4.47
N THR A 128 -1.93 18.81 3.70
CA THR A 128 -2.47 17.70 2.91
C THR A 128 -1.74 16.40 3.21
N TRP A 129 -2.35 15.27 2.86
CA TRP A 129 -1.70 13.97 2.82
C TRP A 129 -1.79 13.37 1.41
N MET A 130 -0.86 12.47 1.09
CA MET A 130 -0.82 11.80 -0.22
C MET A 130 -1.22 10.33 -0.15
N SER A 131 -2.08 9.94 -1.08
CA SER A 131 -2.25 8.55 -1.47
C SER A 131 -0.89 7.97 -1.91
N PRO A 132 -0.63 6.67 -1.67
CA PRO A 132 0.69 6.12 -1.88
C PRO A 132 1.02 6.05 -3.37
N ASN A 133 2.26 6.36 -3.70
CA ASN A 133 2.85 6.16 -5.01
C ASN A 133 3.91 5.06 -4.91
N GLU A 134 3.87 4.10 -5.82
CA GLU A 134 4.91 3.08 -5.94
C GLU A 134 6.11 3.63 -6.72
N LEU A 135 7.26 3.68 -6.06
CA LEU A 135 8.55 4.02 -6.66
C LEU A 135 9.30 2.74 -7.00
N GLU A 136 9.81 2.68 -8.23
CA GLU A 136 10.69 1.58 -8.64
C GLU A 136 12.15 2.03 -8.52
N ILE A 137 12.89 1.41 -7.60
CA ILE A 137 14.28 1.74 -7.31
C ILE A 137 15.10 0.46 -7.38
N MET A 138 16.06 0.40 -8.31
CA MET A 138 16.98 -0.73 -8.47
C MET A 138 16.27 -2.10 -8.62
N GLY A 139 15.09 -2.13 -9.26
CA GLY A 139 14.29 -3.35 -9.45
C GLY A 139 13.41 -3.73 -8.27
N MET A 140 13.42 -2.95 -7.17
CA MET A 140 12.47 -3.07 -6.07
C MET A 140 11.35 -2.04 -6.20
N VAL A 141 10.13 -2.42 -5.80
CA VAL A 141 9.00 -1.50 -5.71
C VAL A 141 8.79 -1.13 -4.24
N LEU A 142 8.80 0.16 -3.94
CA LEU A 142 8.58 0.69 -2.61
C LEU A 142 7.45 1.74 -2.63
N PRO A 143 6.46 1.66 -1.74
CA PRO A 143 5.44 2.69 -1.65
C PRO A 143 5.96 3.91 -0.87
N ILE A 144 5.58 5.10 -1.30
CA ILE A 144 5.74 6.35 -0.55
C ILE A 144 4.38 7.03 -0.40
N GLY A 145 4.00 7.38 0.82
CA GLY A 145 2.72 8.06 1.10
C GLY A 145 1.96 7.37 2.23
N THR A 146 0.63 7.48 2.20
CA THR A 146 -0.24 6.94 3.25
C THR A 146 -0.73 5.54 2.92
N TYR A 147 -0.29 4.53 3.66
CA TYR A 147 -0.68 3.12 3.44
C TYR A 147 -0.59 2.29 4.73
N VAL A 148 -1.27 1.16 4.73
CA VAL A 148 -1.09 0.09 5.70
C VAL A 148 -0.19 -0.98 5.08
N PHE A 149 0.72 -1.51 5.88
CA PHE A 149 1.52 -2.69 5.59
C PHE A 149 1.17 -3.79 6.58
N TYR A 150 0.96 -4.99 6.08
CA TYR A 150 0.72 -6.18 6.86
C TYR A 150 1.75 -7.24 6.49
N ASP A 151 2.54 -7.65 7.48
CA ASP A 151 3.45 -8.76 7.36
C ASP A 151 2.76 -10.00 7.94
N ASP A 152 2.39 -10.92 7.07
CA ASP A 152 1.75 -12.19 7.41
C ASP A 152 2.77 -13.30 7.73
N GLY A 153 4.07 -13.04 7.52
CA GLY A 153 5.16 -14.00 7.67
C GLY A 153 5.25 -15.05 6.57
N VAL A 154 4.46 -14.91 5.50
CA VAL A 154 4.38 -15.88 4.41
C VAL A 154 4.59 -15.22 3.05
N SER A 155 4.06 -14.01 2.85
CA SER A 155 4.16 -13.23 1.62
C SER A 155 5.54 -12.60 1.48
N ASP A 156 6.20 -12.80 0.33
CA ASP A 156 7.57 -12.31 0.06
C ASP A 156 7.75 -10.80 0.30
N SER A 157 6.73 -10.01 -0.02
CA SER A 157 6.72 -8.55 0.14
C SER A 157 5.75 -8.05 1.21
N GLY A 158 5.06 -8.95 1.92
CA GLY A 158 3.85 -8.62 2.68
C GLY A 158 2.69 -8.08 1.83
N LEU A 159 1.63 -7.63 2.50
CA LEU A 159 0.39 -7.13 1.91
C LEU A 159 0.21 -5.63 2.22
N TYR A 160 -0.39 -4.89 1.27
CA TYR A 160 -0.52 -3.44 1.37
C TYR A 160 -1.97 -2.95 1.23
N GLY A 161 -2.39 -2.04 2.11
CA GLY A 161 -3.65 -1.31 1.99
C GLY A 161 -3.40 0.14 1.62
N TYR A 162 -3.80 0.58 0.43
CA TYR A 162 -3.55 1.95 -0.04
C TYR A 162 -4.70 2.90 0.30
N CYS A 163 -4.40 3.95 1.06
CA CYS A 163 -5.39 4.98 1.39
C CYS A 163 -5.64 5.88 0.17
N THR A 164 -6.91 6.06 -0.19
CA THR A 164 -7.31 6.83 -1.37
C THR A 164 -8.15 8.06 -1.03
N ASP A 165 -8.76 8.09 0.15
CA ASP A 165 -9.61 9.19 0.64
C ASP A 165 -9.63 9.22 2.18
N GLY A 166 -10.20 10.27 2.75
CA GLY A 166 -10.33 10.50 4.18
C GLY A 166 -9.48 11.64 4.73
N THR A 167 -9.53 11.81 6.05
CA THR A 167 -8.84 12.88 6.78
C THR A 167 -7.92 12.32 7.86
N ILE A 168 -6.78 12.96 8.08
CA ILE A 168 -5.88 12.67 9.20
C ILE A 168 -5.97 13.84 10.19
N THR A 169 -6.11 13.56 11.49
CA THR A 169 -6.30 14.55 12.56
C THR A 169 -5.38 14.32 13.75
#